data_AF-K4LQV6-F1
#
_entry.id   AF-K4LQV6-F1
#
_cell.length_a   1.000
_cell.length_b   1.000
_cell.length_c   1.000
_cell.angle_alpha   90.00
_cell.angle_beta   90.00
_cell.angle_gamma   90.00
#
_symmetry.space_group_name_H-M   'P 1'
#
loop_
_entity.id
_entity.type
_entity.pdbx_description
1 polymer ?
#
loop_
_entity_poly.entity_id
_entity_poly.type
_entity_poly.pdbx_seq_one_letter_code
_entity_poly.pdbx_strand_id
1 'polypeptide(L)'
;MPKVDFSQIWPELIGLVPVYARDGTNGTRILLEHRQAIFSDLKTKTLLAQLARTFLFDLQAARRAFGRVCGRCYAIPVAIRPGLVLLPVRARQARVKDDGTRAYIVKAKIRSIRPEYRGLRKAGTRFSFCDGSSLVVPHRWSSVREILLAADLVEKEAAGLGGYPSGGSGGPTPFRARESRPDYCYRNCPQSGLCRPPDGEED
;
A
#
# COMPACT_ATOMS: atom_id res chain seq x y z
N MET A 1 -14.41 15.15 20.32
CA MET A 1 -14.40 13.97 19.42
C MET A 1 -13.40 12.97 19.94
N PRO A 2 -13.69 11.66 19.92
CA PRO A 2 -12.75 10.66 20.42
C PRO A 2 -11.48 10.68 19.56
N LYS A 3 -10.35 10.88 20.23
CA LYS A 3 -9.02 10.81 19.62
C LYS A 3 -8.78 9.36 19.19
N VAL A 4 -8.35 9.17 17.93
CA VAL A 4 -7.97 7.84 17.46
C VAL A 4 -6.76 7.37 18.26
N ASP A 5 -6.92 6.29 19.02
CA ASP A 5 -5.82 5.68 19.78
C ASP A 5 -5.14 4.61 18.93
N PHE A 6 -4.08 5.02 18.21
CA PHE A 6 -3.29 4.11 17.39
C PHE A 6 -2.59 3.02 18.19
N SER A 7 -2.38 3.18 19.50
CA SER A 7 -1.75 2.14 20.32
C SER A 7 -2.58 0.86 20.38
N GLN A 8 -3.91 1.00 20.28
CA GLN A 8 -4.86 -0.12 20.35
C GLN A 8 -5.18 -0.72 18.97
N ILE A 9 -5.19 0.11 17.91
CA ILE A 9 -5.72 -0.32 16.60
C ILE A 9 -4.64 -0.65 15.56
N TRP A 10 -3.36 -0.31 15.80
CA TRP A 10 -2.32 -0.53 14.79
C TRP A 10 -2.15 -2.00 14.34
N PRO A 11 -2.36 -3.05 15.17
CA PRO A 11 -2.16 -4.43 14.71
C PRO A 11 -3.15 -4.83 13.60
N GLU A 12 -4.34 -4.23 13.64
CA GLU A 12 -5.43 -4.47 12.70
C GLU A 12 -5.42 -3.46 11.54
N LEU A 13 -4.53 -2.46 11.55
CA LEU A 13 -4.51 -1.40 10.55
C LEU A 13 -4.20 -1.94 9.15
N ILE A 14 -5.16 -1.79 8.23
CA ILE A 14 -4.99 -2.06 6.80
C ILE A 14 -4.48 -0.81 6.08
N GLY A 15 -5.01 0.36 6.43
CA GLY A 15 -4.58 1.60 5.80
C GLY A 15 -5.38 2.83 6.17
N LEU A 16 -4.82 3.98 5.80
CA LEU A 16 -5.40 5.31 5.94
C LEU A 16 -5.79 5.81 4.55
N VAL A 17 -7.08 5.96 4.26
CA VAL A 17 -7.57 6.30 2.92
C VAL A 17 -8.34 7.63 2.94
N PRO A 18 -7.95 8.66 2.17
CA PRO A 18 -8.68 9.92 2.13
C PRO A 18 -10.05 9.70 1.49
N VAL A 19 -11.09 10.23 2.13
CA VAL A 19 -12.48 10.17 1.67
C VAL A 19 -13.16 11.51 1.87
N TYR A 20 -14.26 11.76 1.14
CA TYR A 20 -15.18 12.83 1.50
C TYR A 20 -16.32 12.22 2.30
N ALA A 21 -16.65 12.82 3.43
CA ALA A 21 -17.89 12.52 4.12
C ALA A 21 -19.09 13.05 3.32
N ARG A 22 -20.30 12.64 3.72
CA ARG A 22 -21.55 12.99 3.01
C ARG A 22 -21.80 14.50 2.96
N ASP A 23 -21.33 15.21 3.97
CA ASP A 23 -21.34 16.67 4.12
C ASP A 23 -20.23 17.37 3.30
N GLY A 24 -19.41 16.62 2.56
CA GLY A 24 -18.26 17.16 1.82
C GLY A 24 -16.99 17.32 2.65
N THR A 25 -17.01 16.99 3.95
CA THR A 25 -15.84 17.10 4.82
C THR A 25 -14.72 16.21 4.33
N ASN A 26 -13.52 16.79 4.19
CA ASN A 26 -12.32 16.08 3.78
C ASN A 26 -11.71 15.34 4.97
N GLY A 27 -11.97 14.04 5.06
CA GLY A 27 -11.49 13.19 6.15
C GLY A 27 -10.68 12.00 5.66
N THR A 28 -10.42 11.09 6.59
CA THR A 28 -9.75 9.82 6.34
C THR A 28 -10.58 8.69 6.89
N ARG A 29 -10.74 7.66 6.07
CA ARG A 29 -11.26 6.36 6.46
C ARG A 29 -10.09 5.47 6.86
N ILE A 30 -10.10 5.03 8.11
CA ILE A 30 -9.13 4.10 8.70
C ILE A 30 -9.68 2.70 8.48
N LEU A 31 -9.02 1.95 7.61
CA LEU A 31 -9.37 0.56 7.31
C LEU A 31 -8.71 -0.35 8.35
N LEU A 32 -9.51 -1.21 8.96
CA LEU A 32 -9.10 -2.17 9.98
C LEU A 32 -9.51 -3.57 9.53
N GLU A 33 -8.71 -4.58 9.86
CA GLU A 33 -9.07 -5.98 9.68
C GLU A 33 -10.23 -6.35 10.60
N HIS A 34 -11.18 -7.13 10.09
CA HIS A 34 -12.25 -7.75 10.86
C HIS A 34 -13.20 -6.79 11.61
N ARG A 35 -13.11 -5.48 11.37
CA ARG A 35 -13.97 -4.46 11.98
C ARG A 35 -14.42 -3.42 10.98
N GLN A 36 -15.46 -2.67 11.35
CA GLN A 36 -15.91 -1.55 10.54
C GLN A 36 -14.84 -0.45 10.49
N ALA A 37 -14.67 0.13 9.30
CA ALA A 37 -13.74 1.24 9.12
C ALA A 37 -14.14 2.46 9.96
N ILE A 38 -13.16 3.08 10.61
CA ILE A 38 -13.36 4.28 11.43
C ILE A 38 -13.24 5.51 10.52
N PHE A 39 -14.18 6.44 10.62
CA PHE A 39 -14.06 7.74 9.99
C PHE A 39 -13.41 8.74 10.94
N SER A 40 -12.47 9.53 10.42
CA SER A 40 -11.89 10.69 11.09
C SER A 40 -11.95 11.89 10.17
N ASP A 41 -12.28 13.05 10.72
CA ASP A 41 -12.21 14.37 10.09
C ASP A 41 -10.77 14.83 9.82
N LEU A 42 -9.77 14.14 10.38
CA LEU A 42 -8.37 14.46 10.17
C LEU A 42 -7.88 13.98 8.80
N LYS A 43 -7.05 14.82 8.17
CA LYS A 43 -6.34 14.46 6.94
C LYS A 43 -5.39 13.29 7.16
N THR A 44 -5.16 12.51 6.11
CA THR A 44 -4.32 11.31 6.16
C THR A 44 -2.88 11.60 6.61
N LYS A 45 -2.34 12.78 6.26
CA LYS A 45 -1.02 13.25 6.72
C LYS A 45 -0.96 13.41 8.25
N THR A 46 -2.05 13.89 8.85
CA THR A 46 -2.15 14.15 10.28
C THR A 46 -2.28 12.84 11.05
N LEU A 47 -3.08 11.91 10.54
CA LEU A 47 -3.20 10.56 11.10
C LEU A 47 -1.90 9.78 10.98
N LEU A 48 -1.18 9.87 9.86
CA LEU A 48 0.14 9.27 9.72
C LEU A 48 1.12 9.80 10.78
N ALA A 49 1.10 11.12 11.04
CA ALA A 49 1.93 11.73 12.07
C ALA A 49 1.50 11.34 13.49
N GLN A 50 0.21 11.09 13.75
CA GLN A 50 -0.25 10.53 15.02
C GLN A 50 0.23 9.09 15.19
N LEU A 51 0.07 8.25 14.17
CA LEU A 51 0.54 6.86 14.16
C LEU A 51 2.06 6.78 14.40
N ALA A 52 2.85 7.59 13.70
CA ALA A 52 4.30 7.61 13.90
C ALA A 52 4.71 8.04 15.32
N ARG A 53 4.02 9.04 15.89
CA ARG A 53 4.26 9.50 17.27
C ARG A 53 3.97 8.41 18.31
N THR A 54 2.99 7.53 18.07
CA THR A 54 2.73 6.37 18.95
C THR A 54 3.96 5.46 19.09
N PHE A 55 4.84 5.43 18.09
CA PHE A 55 6.08 4.64 18.10
C PHE A 55 7.35 5.48 18.28
N LEU A 56 7.21 6.75 18.69
CA LEU A 56 8.33 7.71 18.78
C LEU A 56 9.13 7.82 17.48
N PHE A 57 8.47 7.60 16.34
CA PHE A 57 9.10 7.52 15.03
C PHE A 57 9.13 8.90 14.35
N ASP A 58 10.33 9.39 14.01
CA ASP A 58 10.50 10.65 13.28
C ASP A 58 10.30 10.44 11.77
N LEU A 59 9.14 10.85 11.27
CA LEU A 59 8.78 10.80 9.86
C LEU A 59 9.70 11.65 8.97
N GLN A 60 10.23 12.78 9.45
CA GLN A 60 11.11 13.62 8.64
C GLN A 60 12.49 12.98 8.47
N ALA A 61 13.08 12.48 9.56
CA ALA A 61 14.34 11.75 9.52
C ALA A 61 14.21 10.51 8.63
N ALA A 62 13.15 9.72 8.80
CA ALA A 62 12.88 8.54 7.99
C ALA A 62 12.74 8.87 6.51
N ARG A 63 12.01 9.93 6.15
CA ARG A 63 11.87 10.35 4.75
C ARG A 63 13.20 10.76 4.13
N ARG A 64 14.11 11.38 4.88
CA ARG A 64 15.45 11.70 4.37
C ARG A 64 16.28 10.44 4.17
N ALA A 65 16.29 9.51 5.13
CA ALA A 65 17.03 8.26 5.04
C ALA A 65 16.51 7.38 3.90
N PHE A 66 15.23 7.03 3.94
CA PHE A 66 14.57 6.18 2.95
C PHE A 66 14.49 6.82 1.56
N GLY A 67 14.43 8.16 1.49
CA GLY A 67 14.46 8.88 0.22
C GLY A 67 15.77 8.71 -0.54
N ARG A 68 16.92 8.68 0.17
CA ARG A 68 18.23 8.39 -0.43
C ARG A 68 18.29 6.97 -0.96
N VAL A 69 17.86 5.99 -0.16
CA VAL A 69 17.84 4.57 -0.54
C VAL A 69 16.94 4.30 -1.75
N CYS A 70 15.78 4.96 -1.80
CA CYS A 70 14.83 4.79 -2.90
C CYS A 70 15.14 5.67 -4.12
N GLY A 71 16.17 6.51 -4.07
CA GLY A 71 16.49 7.50 -5.10
C GLY A 71 15.34 8.47 -5.41
N ARG A 72 14.47 8.77 -4.44
CA ARG A 72 13.25 9.58 -4.66
C ARG A 72 12.90 10.47 -3.47
N CYS A 73 12.37 11.65 -3.77
CA CYS A 73 11.91 12.61 -2.75
C CYS A 73 10.39 12.57 -2.48
N TYR A 74 9.62 11.82 -3.30
CA TYR A 74 8.17 11.74 -3.23
C TYR A 74 7.69 10.28 -3.14
N ALA A 75 6.52 10.08 -2.52
CA ALA A 75 5.90 8.76 -2.33
C ALA A 75 6.88 7.72 -1.76
N ILE A 76 7.64 8.14 -0.75
CA ILE A 76 8.58 7.29 -0.02
C ILE A 76 7.78 6.43 0.96
N PRO A 77 7.88 5.09 0.89
CA PRO A 77 7.31 4.20 1.90
C PRO A 77 7.82 4.52 3.31
N VAL A 78 6.98 4.28 4.30
CA VAL A 78 7.33 4.55 5.71
C VAL A 78 7.33 3.22 6.46
N ALA A 79 8.51 2.67 6.73
CA ALA A 79 8.67 1.55 7.65
C ALA A 79 8.79 2.08 9.07
N ILE A 80 7.71 1.96 9.85
CA ILE A 80 7.70 2.38 11.26
C ILE A 80 8.30 1.29 12.15
N ARG A 81 7.95 0.04 11.87
CA ARG A 81 8.41 -1.17 12.59
C ARG A 81 8.19 -2.41 11.71
N PRO A 82 8.78 -3.57 12.05
CA PRO A 82 8.52 -4.82 11.32
C PRO A 82 7.02 -5.10 11.19
N GLY A 83 6.57 -5.43 9.97
CA GLY A 83 5.16 -5.65 9.65
C GLY A 83 4.31 -4.38 9.48
N LEU A 84 4.81 -3.19 9.84
CA LEU A 84 4.13 -1.90 9.69
C LEU A 84 4.89 -1.00 8.70
N VAL A 85 4.88 -1.43 7.42
CA VAL A 85 5.43 -0.67 6.29
C VAL A 85 4.29 -0.07 5.50
N LEU A 86 4.22 1.27 5.48
CA LEU A 86 3.13 2.02 4.86
C LEU A 86 3.48 2.43 3.43
N LEU A 87 2.70 1.93 2.48
CA LEU A 87 2.80 2.19 1.04
C LEU A 87 2.01 3.45 0.67
N PRO A 88 2.67 4.52 0.20
CA PRO A 88 1.99 5.73 -0.24
C PRO A 88 1.40 5.54 -1.64
N VAL A 89 0.09 5.51 -1.75
CA VAL A 89 -0.62 5.44 -3.03
C VAL A 89 -1.62 6.58 -3.13
N ARG A 90 -1.80 7.16 -4.31
CA ARG A 90 -2.95 8.06 -4.56
C ARG A 90 -4.23 7.23 -4.59
N ALA A 91 -5.23 7.59 -3.80
CA ALA A 91 -6.53 6.91 -3.73
C ALA A 91 -7.65 7.68 -4.45
N ARG A 92 -7.47 8.99 -4.72
CA ARG A 92 -8.43 9.81 -5.46
C ARG A 92 -7.73 10.87 -6.32
N GLN A 93 -8.48 11.46 -7.25
CA GLN A 93 -8.07 12.69 -7.94
C GLN A 93 -8.34 13.90 -7.06
N ALA A 94 -7.44 14.89 -7.08
CA ALA A 94 -7.63 16.12 -6.33
C ALA A 94 -8.72 16.96 -6.98
N ARG A 95 -9.70 17.42 -6.20
CA ARG A 95 -10.72 18.36 -6.68
C ARG A 95 -10.32 19.82 -6.47
N VAL A 96 -9.54 20.08 -5.41
CA VAL A 96 -9.09 21.41 -5.00
C VAL A 96 -7.62 21.36 -4.55
N LYS A 97 -7.01 22.53 -4.34
CA LYS A 97 -5.67 22.62 -3.73
C LYS A 97 -5.71 22.05 -2.30
N ASP A 98 -4.65 21.35 -1.89
CA ASP A 98 -4.51 20.74 -0.56
C ASP A 98 -5.57 19.70 -0.17
N ASP A 99 -6.20 19.12 -1.18
CA ASP A 99 -7.25 18.12 -1.04
C ASP A 99 -6.73 16.80 -0.47
N GLY A 100 -5.43 16.52 -0.49
CA GLY A 100 -4.87 15.32 0.13
C GLY A 100 -5.37 14.04 -0.55
N THR A 101 -4.63 13.58 -1.55
CA THR A 101 -5.04 12.43 -2.39
C THR A 101 -4.39 11.11 -1.97
N ARG A 102 -3.42 11.17 -1.06
CA ARG A 102 -2.56 10.04 -0.72
C ARG A 102 -3.17 9.21 0.41
N ALA A 103 -3.41 7.94 0.11
CA ALA A 103 -3.58 6.88 1.07
C ALA A 103 -2.24 6.26 1.49
N TYR A 104 -2.24 5.63 2.66
CA TYR A 104 -1.15 4.80 3.15
C TYR A 104 -1.69 3.41 3.44
N ILE A 105 -1.17 2.39 2.77
CA ILE A 105 -1.62 1.00 2.90
C ILE A 105 -0.53 0.19 3.60
N VAL A 106 -0.88 -0.63 4.59
CA VAL A 106 0.07 -1.52 5.25
C VAL A 106 0.43 -2.67 4.32
N LYS A 107 1.70 -2.73 3.93
CA LYS A 107 2.24 -3.74 3.00
C LYS A 107 1.93 -5.17 3.44
N ALA A 108 2.13 -5.48 4.72
CA ALA A 108 1.93 -6.81 5.26
C ALA A 108 0.47 -7.29 5.25
N LYS A 109 -0.50 -6.37 5.09
CA LYS A 109 -1.94 -6.68 5.04
C LYS A 109 -2.44 -6.93 3.61
N ILE A 110 -1.60 -6.69 2.61
CA ILE A 110 -1.93 -6.98 1.23
C ILE A 110 -1.83 -8.49 1.04
N ARG A 111 -2.81 -9.09 0.36
CA ARG A 111 -2.80 -10.50 -0.06
C ARG A 111 -2.39 -10.63 -1.53
N SER A 112 -3.01 -9.82 -2.38
CA SER A 112 -2.74 -9.83 -3.82
C SER A 112 -3.02 -8.47 -4.44
N ILE A 113 -2.37 -8.21 -5.56
CA ILE A 113 -2.56 -6.98 -6.32
C ILE A 113 -2.84 -7.38 -7.78
N ARG A 114 -3.84 -6.76 -8.39
CA ARG A 114 -4.33 -7.07 -9.73
C ARG A 114 -4.69 -5.80 -10.49
N PRO A 115 -4.49 -5.72 -11.82
CA PRO A 115 -5.07 -4.65 -12.62
C PRO A 115 -6.59 -4.63 -12.49
N GLU A 116 -7.18 -3.44 -12.37
CA GLU A 116 -8.63 -3.25 -12.40
C GLU A 116 -9.05 -2.75 -13.78
N TYR A 117 -10.07 -3.38 -14.37
CA TYR A 117 -10.62 -3.02 -15.66
C TYR A 117 -12.04 -2.46 -15.52
N ARG A 118 -12.37 -1.43 -16.29
CA ARG A 118 -13.73 -0.95 -16.49
C ARG A 118 -14.05 -1.13 -17.98
N GLY A 119 -14.73 -2.24 -18.30
CA GLY A 119 -14.85 -2.72 -19.68
C GLY A 119 -13.48 -3.06 -20.26
N LEU A 120 -13.21 -2.61 -21.49
CA LEU A 120 -11.92 -2.85 -22.18
C LEU A 120 -10.77 -1.95 -21.70
N ARG A 121 -11.02 -0.96 -20.84
CA ARG A 121 -10.00 0.01 -20.39
C ARG A 121 -9.51 -0.29 -18.98
N LYS A 122 -8.19 -0.21 -18.78
CA LYS A 122 -7.56 -0.27 -17.44
C LYS A 122 -8.02 0.94 -16.62
N ALA A 123 -8.79 0.67 -15.56
CA ALA A 123 -9.35 1.67 -14.65
C ALA A 123 -8.43 1.98 -13.47
N GLY A 124 -7.55 1.05 -13.11
CA GLY A 124 -6.63 1.23 -11.99
C GLY A 124 -5.96 -0.07 -11.57
N THR A 125 -5.64 -0.16 -10.30
CA THR A 125 -5.08 -1.36 -9.67
C THR A 125 -5.87 -1.66 -8.40
N ARG A 126 -6.27 -2.91 -8.22
CA ARG A 126 -6.96 -3.41 -7.04
C ARG A 126 -5.96 -4.06 -6.08
N PHE A 127 -5.96 -3.58 -4.84
CA PHE A 127 -5.38 -4.27 -3.70
C PHE A 127 -6.46 -5.16 -3.07
N SER A 128 -6.15 -6.43 -2.87
CA SER A 128 -6.95 -7.35 -2.06
C SER A 128 -6.20 -7.60 -0.76
N PHE A 129 -6.89 -7.50 0.37
CA PHE A 129 -6.31 -7.61 1.71
C PHE A 129 -6.55 -9.00 2.30
N CYS A 130 -5.82 -9.31 3.38
CA CYS A 130 -5.90 -10.61 4.05
C CYS A 130 -7.29 -10.91 4.63
N ASP A 131 -8.03 -9.89 5.06
CA ASP A 131 -9.40 -9.99 5.58
C ASP A 131 -10.47 -10.16 4.49
N GLY A 132 -10.08 -10.22 3.21
CA GLY A 132 -10.98 -10.32 2.06
C GLY A 132 -11.51 -8.98 1.56
N SER A 133 -11.24 -7.87 2.25
CA SER A 133 -11.59 -6.54 1.77
C SER A 133 -10.69 -6.14 0.58
N SER A 134 -11.10 -5.11 -0.17
CA SER A 134 -10.30 -4.61 -1.29
C SER A 134 -10.39 -3.11 -1.48
N LEU A 135 -9.35 -2.54 -2.09
CA LEU A 135 -9.24 -1.12 -2.42
C LEU A 135 -8.75 -0.96 -3.85
N VAL A 136 -9.53 -0.27 -4.68
CA VAL A 136 -9.12 0.13 -6.02
C VAL A 136 -8.46 1.50 -5.96
N VAL A 137 -7.28 1.62 -6.55
CA VAL A 137 -6.56 2.89 -6.67
C VAL A 137 -6.38 3.28 -8.14
N PRO A 138 -6.38 4.58 -8.47
CA PRO A 138 -6.12 5.09 -9.82
C PRO A 138 -4.63 5.05 -10.18
N HIS A 139 -3.94 3.93 -9.92
CA HIS A 139 -2.56 3.70 -10.35
C HIS A 139 -2.50 2.65 -11.44
N ARG A 140 -1.53 2.81 -12.34
CA ARG A 140 -1.12 1.73 -13.24
C ARG A 140 -0.38 0.67 -12.43
N TRP A 141 -0.48 -0.57 -12.90
CA TRP A 141 0.25 -1.71 -12.32
C TRP A 141 1.75 -1.43 -12.16
N SER A 142 2.39 -0.86 -13.18
CA SER A 142 3.82 -0.53 -13.15
C SER A 142 4.18 0.42 -12.01
N SER A 143 3.37 1.47 -11.80
CA SER A 143 3.58 2.44 -10.71
C SER A 143 3.41 1.80 -9.35
N VAL A 144 2.44 0.89 -9.18
CA VAL A 144 2.29 0.15 -7.92
C VAL A 144 3.50 -0.76 -7.67
N ARG A 145 4.01 -1.43 -8.71
CA ARG A 145 5.21 -2.27 -8.62
C ARG A 145 6.45 -1.48 -8.18
N GLU A 146 6.66 -0.28 -8.71
CA GLU A 146 7.75 0.61 -8.29
C GLU A 146 7.63 1.06 -6.82
N ILE A 147 6.40 1.21 -6.31
CA ILE A 147 6.15 1.55 -4.90
C ILE A 147 6.43 0.34 -4.00
N LEU A 148 6.05 -0.87 -4.43
CA LEU A 148 6.33 -2.11 -3.68
C LEU A 148 7.84 -2.38 -3.60
N LEU A 149 8.56 -2.26 -4.71
CA LEU A 149 10.02 -2.42 -4.73
C LEU A 149 10.71 -1.39 -3.82
N ALA A 150 10.25 -0.14 -3.85
CA ALA A 150 10.73 0.87 -2.90
C ALA A 150 10.44 0.47 -1.45
N ALA A 151 9.29 -0.14 -1.19
CA ALA A 151 8.93 -0.57 0.16
C ALA A 151 9.75 -1.79 0.63
N ASP A 152 10.09 -2.71 -0.27
CA ASP A 152 11.03 -3.79 0.00
C ASP A 152 12.42 -3.23 0.38
N LEU A 153 12.90 -2.22 -0.35
CA LEU A 153 14.17 -1.55 -0.05
C LEU A 153 14.14 -0.84 1.30
N VAL A 154 13.07 -0.08 1.57
CA VAL A 154 12.90 0.62 2.86
C VAL A 154 12.81 -0.34 4.03
N GLU A 155 12.12 -1.47 3.87
CA GLU A 155 12.01 -2.49 4.91
C GLU A 155 13.38 -3.12 5.22
N LYS A 156 14.19 -3.43 4.19
CA LYS A 156 15.56 -3.92 4.36
C LYS A 156 16.46 -2.90 5.05
N GLU A 157 16.41 -1.64 4.63
CA GLU A 157 17.18 -0.57 5.26
C GLU A 157 16.79 -0.37 6.72
N ALA A 158 15.49 -0.34 7.02
CA ALA A 158 14.99 -0.18 8.39
C ALA A 158 15.43 -1.35 9.30
N ALA A 159 15.50 -2.57 8.76
CA ALA A 159 16.03 -3.73 9.48
C ALA A 159 17.55 -3.65 9.72
N GLY A 160 18.31 -2.93 8.89
CA GLY A 160 19.75 -2.71 9.09
C GLY A 160 20.06 -1.57 10.07
N LEU A 161 19.19 -0.56 10.17
CA LEU A 161 19.38 0.60 11.06
C LEU A 161 18.98 0.32 12.52
N GLY A 162 17.98 -0.53 12.74
CA GLY A 162 17.68 -1.04 14.06
C GLY A 162 18.49 -2.30 14.30
N GLY A 163 19.28 -2.36 15.38
CA GLY A 163 19.93 -3.60 15.85
C GLY A 163 18.91 -4.66 16.30
N TYR A 164 18.04 -5.09 15.38
CA TYR A 164 17.09 -6.16 15.59
C TYR A 164 17.81 -7.49 15.49
N PRO A 165 17.67 -8.39 16.47
CA PRO A 165 18.16 -9.75 16.34
C PRO A 165 17.41 -10.45 15.21
N SER A 166 18.16 -10.85 14.19
CA SER A 166 17.76 -11.88 13.24
C SER A 166 17.64 -13.21 13.97
N GLY A 167 16.48 -13.52 14.56
CA GLY A 167 16.25 -14.85 15.14
C GLY A 167 14.99 -14.96 15.99
N GLY A 168 14.06 -15.81 15.54
CA GLY A 168 12.86 -16.19 16.30
C GLY A 168 11.73 -16.59 15.37
N SER A 169 11.59 -17.88 15.14
CA SER A 169 10.60 -18.59 14.31
C SER A 169 9.14 -18.36 14.75
N GLY A 170 8.63 -17.14 14.57
CA GLY A 170 7.23 -16.79 14.87
C GLY A 170 6.71 -15.54 14.16
N GLY A 171 7.46 -14.94 13.23
CA GLY A 171 7.02 -13.80 12.44
C GLY A 171 6.03 -14.21 11.34
N PRO A 172 5.07 -13.35 10.95
CA PRO A 172 4.24 -13.63 9.78
C PRO A 172 5.16 -13.81 8.58
N THR A 173 4.96 -14.90 7.85
CA THR A 173 5.72 -15.27 6.65
C THR A 173 6.03 -14.05 5.79
N PRO A 174 7.27 -13.90 5.27
CA PRO A 174 7.61 -12.79 4.39
C PRO A 174 6.54 -12.68 3.32
N PHE A 175 5.95 -11.48 3.18
CA PHE A 175 4.91 -11.21 2.19
C PHE A 175 5.47 -11.48 0.80
N ARG A 176 5.24 -12.71 0.30
CA ARG A 176 5.35 -13.03 -1.12
C ARG A 176 4.03 -12.64 -1.74
N ALA A 177 3.96 -11.41 -2.25
CA ALA A 177 2.89 -11.05 -3.18
C ALA A 177 2.82 -12.16 -4.24
N ARG A 178 1.72 -12.93 -4.27
CA ARG A 178 1.46 -13.81 -5.42
C ARG A 178 1.09 -12.90 -6.58
N GLU A 179 2.12 -12.44 -7.28
CA GLU A 179 2.01 -11.84 -8.60
C GLU A 179 1.38 -12.92 -9.47
N SER A 180 0.11 -12.78 -9.84
CA SER A 180 -0.39 -13.56 -10.97
C SER A 180 0.45 -13.09 -12.13
N ARG A 181 1.08 -14.05 -12.80
CA ARG A 181 1.68 -13.81 -14.09
C ARG A 181 0.61 -13.09 -14.91
N PRO A 182 0.89 -11.87 -15.39
CA PRO A 182 -0.05 -11.25 -16.26
C PRO A 182 -0.02 -12.02 -17.59
N ASP A 183 -1.19 -12.44 -18.07
CA ASP A 183 -1.36 -12.96 -19.42
C ASP A 183 -1.11 -11.83 -20.41
N TYR A 184 0.18 -11.56 -20.69
CA TYR A 184 0.61 -10.64 -21.73
C TYR A 184 1.26 -11.44 -22.85
N CYS A 185 0.46 -11.98 -23.77
CA CYS A 185 0.95 -12.17 -25.14
C CYS A 185 0.94 -10.79 -25.82
N TYR A 186 2.08 -10.10 -25.81
CA TYR A 186 2.28 -8.93 -26.66
C TYR A 186 2.50 -9.39 -28.11
N ARG A 187 1.82 -8.72 -29.06
CA ARG A 187 1.98 -8.94 -30.51
C ARG A 187 3.42 -8.77 -31.05
N ASN A 188 4.34 -8.22 -30.25
CA ASN A 188 5.75 -8.01 -30.59
C ASN A 188 6.70 -8.67 -29.56
N CYS A 189 6.36 -9.84 -29.03
CA CYS A 189 7.32 -10.62 -28.25
C CYS A 189 8.40 -11.17 -29.20
N PRO A 190 9.71 -10.94 -28.96
CA PRO A 190 10.78 -11.51 -29.78
C PRO A 190 10.87 -13.05 -29.65
N GLN A 191 10.07 -13.65 -28.77
CA GLN A 191 9.90 -15.10 -28.58
C GLN A 191 8.50 -15.58 -29.02
N SER A 192 7.91 -14.96 -30.06
CA SER A 192 6.59 -15.32 -30.59
C SER A 192 6.44 -16.80 -30.95
N GLY A 193 7.54 -17.52 -31.21
CA GLY A 193 7.54 -18.97 -31.47
C GLY A 193 7.44 -19.88 -30.24
N LEU A 194 7.57 -19.37 -29.01
CA LEU A 194 7.51 -20.17 -27.77
C LEU A 194 6.20 -19.98 -26.98
N CYS A 195 5.38 -19.02 -27.37
CA CYS A 195 4.06 -18.81 -26.80
C CYS A 195 3.05 -19.72 -27.50
N ARG A 196 2.96 -21.00 -27.10
CA ARG A 196 1.78 -21.81 -27.44
C ARG A 196 0.56 -21.21 -26.70
N PRO A 197 -0.58 -21.00 -27.37
CA PRO A 197 -1.83 -20.82 -26.64
C PRO A 197 -2.10 -22.11 -25.83
N PRO A 198 -2.77 -22.01 -24.67
CA PRO A 198 -3.24 -23.20 -23.98
C PRO A 198 -4.14 -23.97 -24.95
N ASP A 199 -3.81 -25.24 -25.15
CA ASP A 199 -4.52 -26.16 -26.03
C ASP A 199 -6.02 -26.10 -25.73
N GLY A 200 -6.81 -25.95 -26.79
CA GLY A 200 -8.26 -26.14 -26.71
C GLY A 200 -8.52 -27.62 -26.45
N GLU A 201 -9.23 -27.92 -25.35
CA GLU A 201 -9.95 -29.17 -25.23
C GLU A 201 -11.21 -29.05 -26.09
N GLU A 202 -11.15 -29.69 -27.27
CA GLU A 202 -12.32 -30.23 -27.94
C GLU A 202 -12.94 -31.32 -27.05
N ASP A 203 -14.23 -31.16 -26.74
CA ASP A 203 -15.27 -32.18 -26.88
C ASP A 203 -16.67 -31.52 -26.76
#